data_AF-A0A1H0S3B7-F1
#
_entry.id   AF-A0A1H0S3B7-F1
#
_cell.length_a   1.000
_cell.length_b   1.000
_cell.length_c   1.000
_cell.angle_alpha   90.00
_cell.angle_beta   90.00
_cell.angle_gamma   90.00
#
_symmetry.space_group_name_H-M   'P 1'
#
loop_
_entity.id
_entity.type
_entity.pdbx_description
1 polymer ?
#
loop_
_entity_poly.entity_id
_entity_poly.type
_entity_poly.pdbx_seq_one_letter_code
_entity_poly.pdbx_strand_id
1 'polypeptide(L)'
;MCVPLDSATVEPTIPFNPLEPTMSHTSTSTARTAAARMTAAGDSARTTAAGDSAARTLDDPRLPVRVKLAAAWTSVMFLYAYVDIIAFFKPGVVDTILDGKVWEFDATQTLLTTIIALMAIPTFMIVLSTTLPARASRLTNLVVASVQIPYAAFNLAGGTWPFYYGLGVVLEVGLLVLILRMAATWPKAA
;
A
#
# COMPACT_ATOMS: atom_id res chain seq x y z
N MET A 1 42.22 -21.35 2.35
CA MET A 1 42.26 -20.77 3.70
C MET A 1 40.86 -20.89 4.29
N CYS A 2 40.67 -21.84 5.20
CA CYS A 2 39.43 -22.04 5.95
C CYS A 2 39.36 -21.04 7.10
N VAL A 3 38.21 -20.39 7.29
CA VAL A 3 37.86 -19.66 8.52
C VAL A 3 36.98 -20.59 9.35
N PRO A 4 37.30 -20.88 10.63
CA PRO A 4 36.47 -21.71 11.46
C PRO A 4 35.29 -20.89 12.02
N LEU A 5 34.10 -21.48 11.96
CA LEU A 5 32.90 -21.06 12.67
C LEU A 5 33.06 -21.46 14.15
N ASP A 6 33.35 -20.49 15.01
CA ASP A 6 33.23 -20.68 16.45
C ASP A 6 31.82 -20.28 16.90
N SER A 7 31.11 -21.26 17.42
CA SER A 7 29.78 -21.18 18.00
C SER A 7 29.88 -20.63 19.41
N ALA A 8 29.67 -19.32 19.57
CA ALA A 8 29.44 -18.69 20.86
C ALA A 8 28.02 -18.10 20.90
N THR A 9 27.20 -18.74 21.73
CA THR A 9 25.88 -18.32 22.20
C THR A 9 25.87 -16.87 22.67
N VAL A 10 25.09 -16.01 22.00
CA VAL A 10 24.72 -14.68 22.49
C VAL A 10 23.23 -14.68 22.77
N GLU A 11 22.84 -14.98 24.01
CA GLU A 11 21.53 -14.57 24.53
C GLU A 11 21.64 -13.10 24.96
N PRO A 12 20.83 -12.18 24.41
CA PRO A 12 20.70 -10.86 24.98
C PRO A 12 19.72 -10.91 26.16
N THR A 13 20.27 -10.98 27.38
CA THR A 13 19.52 -10.71 28.62
C THR A 13 19.06 -9.25 28.62
N ILE A 14 17.80 -9.01 28.29
CA ILE A 14 17.14 -7.70 28.45
C ILE A 14 16.83 -7.51 29.95
N PRO A 15 17.38 -6.51 30.64
CA PRO A 15 16.95 -6.19 32.00
C PRO A 15 15.53 -5.60 31.96
N PHE A 16 14.60 -6.28 32.63
CA PHE A 16 13.24 -5.82 32.89
C PHE A 16 13.29 -4.58 33.79
N ASN A 17 12.83 -3.44 33.28
CA ASN A 17 12.68 -2.20 34.06
C ASN A 17 11.19 -2.04 34.44
N PRO A 18 10.78 -2.27 35.70
CA PRO A 18 9.42 -2.04 36.13
C PRO A 18 9.12 -0.54 36.16
N LEU A 19 8.00 -0.16 35.56
CA LEU A 19 7.46 1.20 35.54
C LEU A 19 7.11 1.66 36.97
N GLU A 20 7.74 2.73 37.45
CA GLU A 20 7.13 3.61 38.45
C GLU A 20 6.71 4.92 37.80
N PRO A 21 5.44 5.30 37.98
CA PRO A 21 5.17 6.65 38.44
C PRO A 21 4.27 6.63 39.67
N THR A 22 4.78 7.24 40.72
CA THR A 22 4.06 7.64 41.93
C THR A 22 2.99 8.67 41.56
N MET A 23 1.71 8.33 41.74
CA MET A 23 0.63 9.32 41.80
C MET A 23 -0.24 9.05 43.04
N SER A 24 0.00 9.86 44.07
CA SER A 24 -0.88 10.02 45.22
C SER A 24 -1.91 11.11 44.94
N HIS A 25 -3.18 10.76 44.80
CA HIS A 25 -4.29 11.68 45.04
C HIS A 25 -5.40 10.99 45.81
N THR A 26 -5.47 11.33 47.09
CA THR A 26 -6.60 11.11 47.98
C THR A 26 -7.72 12.08 47.61
N SER A 27 -8.92 11.59 47.31
CA SER A 27 -10.15 12.25 47.76
C SER A 27 -11.35 11.32 47.68
N THR A 28 -11.92 11.08 48.86
CA THR A 28 -13.14 10.34 49.14
C THR A 28 -14.36 11.24 48.87
N SER A 29 -15.38 10.75 48.17
CA SER A 29 -16.74 11.29 48.32
C SER A 29 -17.78 10.22 47.99
N THR A 30 -18.33 9.64 49.05
CA THR A 30 -19.52 8.79 49.07
C THR A 30 -20.76 9.69 49.12
N ALA A 31 -21.73 9.51 48.22
CA ALA A 31 -23.15 9.70 48.57
C ALA A 31 -24.13 9.31 47.45
N ARG A 32 -25.03 8.38 47.84
CA ARG A 32 -26.49 8.41 47.64
C ARG A 32 -27.14 7.85 46.36
N THR A 33 -27.79 6.70 46.62
CA THR A 33 -29.22 6.41 46.36
C THR A 33 -29.53 5.53 45.16
N ALA A 34 -29.63 4.23 45.47
CA ALA A 34 -30.59 3.33 44.86
C ALA A 34 -32.02 3.73 45.27
N ALA A 35 -32.95 3.76 44.32
CA ALA A 35 -34.35 3.29 44.42
C ALA A 35 -35.24 3.99 43.37
N ALA A 36 -35.48 3.33 42.23
CA ALA A 36 -36.72 3.47 41.46
C ALA A 36 -36.82 2.25 40.52
N ARG A 37 -37.21 1.13 41.11
CA ARG A 37 -37.64 -0.10 40.43
C ARG A 37 -39.13 0.04 40.12
N MET A 38 -39.57 -0.56 39.00
CA MET A 38 -40.96 -0.90 38.65
C MET A 38 -41.88 0.23 38.17
N THR A 39 -41.98 0.36 36.84
CA THR A 39 -43.24 0.40 36.06
C THR A 39 -42.92 0.48 34.57
N ALA A 40 -42.57 -0.65 33.93
CA ALA A 40 -42.57 -0.78 32.47
C ALA A 40 -42.47 -2.27 32.05
N ALA A 41 -43.23 -3.15 32.71
CA ALA A 41 -43.30 -4.58 32.36
C ALA A 41 -44.54 -4.90 31.49
N GLY A 42 -45.00 -3.94 30.67
CA GLY A 42 -46.23 -4.03 29.90
C GLY A 42 -46.08 -3.98 28.37
N ASP A 43 -44.88 -3.67 27.86
CA ASP A 43 -44.67 -3.42 26.41
C ASP A 43 -43.75 -4.48 25.75
N SER A 44 -43.37 -5.51 26.49
CA SER A 44 -42.31 -6.46 26.09
C SER A 44 -42.76 -7.61 25.18
N ALA A 45 -43.99 -7.59 24.66
CA ALA A 45 -44.55 -8.74 23.92
C ALA A 45 -45.05 -8.45 22.49
N ARG A 46 -44.83 -7.23 21.94
CA ARG A 46 -45.31 -6.88 20.58
C ARG A 46 -44.24 -6.30 19.64
N THR A 47 -42.96 -6.58 19.90
CA THR A 47 -41.87 -6.17 18.99
C THR A 47 -40.86 -7.29 18.84
N THR A 48 -41.31 -8.48 18.41
CA THR A 48 -40.44 -9.63 18.11
C THR A 48 -40.88 -10.35 16.84
N ALA A 49 -41.27 -9.57 15.81
CA ALA A 49 -41.57 -10.13 14.48
C ALA A 49 -41.27 -9.17 13.31
N ALA A 50 -40.48 -8.11 13.54
CA ALA A 50 -39.73 -7.49 12.47
C ALA A 50 -38.33 -8.09 12.55
N GLY A 51 -38.15 -9.22 11.87
CA GLY A 51 -36.82 -9.69 11.52
C GLY A 51 -36.17 -8.61 10.67
N ASP A 52 -35.52 -7.66 11.35
CA ASP A 52 -34.50 -6.79 10.80
C ASP A 52 -33.39 -7.71 10.29
N SER A 53 -33.62 -8.26 9.09
CA SER A 53 -32.56 -8.27 8.09
C SER A 53 -32.31 -6.82 7.70
N ALA A 54 -31.83 -6.05 8.68
CA ALA A 54 -30.96 -4.92 8.43
C ALA A 54 -29.82 -5.53 7.65
N ALA A 55 -29.87 -5.35 6.32
CA ALA A 55 -28.72 -5.52 5.46
C ALA A 55 -27.56 -4.86 6.22
N ARG A 56 -26.63 -5.71 6.69
CA ARG A 56 -25.56 -5.34 7.60
C ARG A 56 -24.73 -4.30 6.86
N THR A 57 -25.07 -3.02 7.03
CA THR A 57 -24.52 -1.93 6.24
C THR A 57 -23.06 -1.85 6.65
N LEU A 58 -22.17 -2.14 5.71
CA LEU A 58 -20.75 -2.14 5.99
C LEU A 58 -20.32 -0.69 6.25
N ASP A 59 -19.73 -0.44 7.42
CA ASP A 59 -19.13 0.84 7.75
C ASP A 59 -17.84 0.99 6.93
N ASP A 60 -17.73 2.08 6.16
CA ASP A 60 -16.57 2.39 5.30
C ASP A 60 -15.89 3.68 5.78
N PRO A 61 -14.88 3.57 6.67
CA PRO A 61 -14.22 4.73 7.24
C PRO A 61 -13.45 5.52 6.16
N ARG A 62 -13.56 6.84 6.20
CA ARG A 62 -12.89 7.73 5.23
C ARG A 62 -11.37 7.65 5.36
N LEU A 63 -10.73 6.93 4.42
CA LEU A 63 -9.27 6.84 4.36
C LEU A 63 -8.61 8.18 3.95
N PRO A 64 -7.49 8.57 4.60
CA PRO A 64 -6.70 9.73 4.17
C PRO A 64 -6.19 9.57 2.73
N VAL A 65 -6.18 10.66 1.96
CA VAL A 65 -5.70 10.66 0.55
C VAL A 65 -4.30 10.08 0.41
N ARG A 66 -3.42 10.34 1.39
CA ARG A 66 -2.06 9.78 1.44
C ARG A 66 -2.02 8.26 1.42
N VAL A 67 -2.93 7.61 2.15
CA VAL A 67 -3.02 6.14 2.20
C VAL A 67 -3.54 5.61 0.87
N LYS A 68 -4.53 6.28 0.26
CA LYS A 68 -5.03 5.92 -1.07
C LYS A 68 -3.94 6.04 -2.15
N LEU A 69 -3.12 7.09 -2.09
CA LEU A 69 -1.97 7.26 -2.98
C LEU A 69 -0.94 6.16 -2.79
N ALA A 70 -0.57 5.83 -1.54
CA ALA A 70 0.35 4.74 -1.25
C ALA A 70 -0.19 3.40 -1.78
N ALA A 71 -1.48 3.09 -1.55
CA ALA A 71 -2.13 1.89 -2.07
C ALA A 71 -2.13 1.85 -3.61
N ALA A 72 -2.33 2.99 -4.27
CA ALA A 72 -2.27 3.08 -5.72
C ALA A 72 -0.84 2.86 -6.26
N TRP A 73 0.18 3.45 -5.65
CA TRP A 73 1.59 3.18 -6.01
C TRP A 73 2.00 1.73 -5.78
N THR A 74 1.54 1.13 -4.68
CA THR A 74 1.71 -0.30 -4.42
C THR A 74 1.05 -1.14 -5.52
N SER A 75 -0.16 -0.75 -5.96
CA SER A 75 -0.86 -1.42 -7.06
C SER A 75 -0.09 -1.30 -8.38
N VAL A 76 0.47 -0.11 -8.69
CA VAL A 76 1.35 0.09 -9.86
C VAL A 76 2.58 -0.81 -9.77
N MET A 77 3.23 -0.88 -8.60
CA MET A 77 4.40 -1.73 -8.41
C MET A 77 4.10 -3.22 -8.59
N PHE A 78 2.98 -3.70 -8.05
CA PHE A 78 2.55 -5.08 -8.27
C PHE A 78 2.23 -5.34 -9.74
N LEU A 79 1.58 -4.39 -10.43
CA LEU A 79 1.28 -4.56 -11.83
C LEU A 79 2.55 -4.69 -12.66
N TYR A 80 3.56 -3.84 -12.45
CA TYR A 80 4.86 -4.00 -13.11
C TYR A 80 5.49 -5.37 -12.82
N ALA A 81 5.56 -5.75 -11.54
CA ALA A 81 6.15 -7.03 -11.15
C ALA A 81 5.45 -8.20 -11.85
N TYR A 82 4.12 -8.22 -11.90
CA TYR A 82 3.39 -9.30 -12.56
C TYR A 82 3.49 -9.25 -14.09
N VAL A 83 3.51 -8.07 -14.71
CA VAL A 83 3.74 -7.94 -16.16
C VAL A 83 5.16 -8.42 -16.53
N ASP A 84 6.15 -8.24 -15.67
CA ASP A 84 7.50 -8.74 -15.94
C ASP A 84 7.61 -10.25 -15.68
N ILE A 85 7.05 -10.74 -14.57
CA ILE A 85 7.06 -12.16 -14.22
C ILE A 85 6.31 -12.98 -15.27
N ILE A 86 5.11 -12.54 -15.68
CA ILE A 86 4.31 -13.27 -16.66
C ILE A 86 4.97 -13.19 -18.05
N ALA A 87 5.73 -12.13 -18.35
CA ALA A 87 6.40 -11.98 -19.63
C ALA A 87 7.44 -13.09 -19.89
N PHE A 88 8.03 -13.68 -18.85
CA PHE A 88 8.95 -14.81 -18.99
C PHE A 88 8.29 -16.05 -19.58
N PHE A 89 6.98 -16.23 -19.43
CA PHE A 89 6.27 -17.38 -19.98
C PHE A 89 5.94 -17.22 -21.47
N LYS A 90 6.26 -16.08 -22.09
CA LYS A 90 6.14 -15.94 -23.54
C LYS A 90 7.18 -16.83 -24.24
N PRO A 91 6.79 -17.57 -25.29
CA PRO A 91 7.72 -18.39 -26.06
C PRO A 91 8.94 -17.59 -26.52
N GLY A 92 10.14 -18.17 -26.35
CA GLY A 92 11.42 -17.59 -26.74
C GLY A 92 12.02 -16.57 -25.76
N VAL A 93 11.26 -16.03 -24.79
CA VAL A 93 11.80 -15.03 -23.85
C VAL A 93 12.87 -15.64 -22.93
N VAL A 94 12.61 -16.81 -22.35
CA VAL A 94 13.60 -17.48 -21.48
C VAL A 94 14.88 -17.80 -22.25
N ASP A 95 14.78 -18.27 -23.49
CA ASP A 95 15.95 -18.58 -24.32
C ASP A 95 16.80 -17.33 -24.56
N THR A 96 16.17 -16.19 -24.90
CA THR A 96 16.90 -14.91 -25.05
C THR A 96 17.59 -14.45 -23.76
N ILE A 97 17.00 -14.72 -22.60
CA ILE A 97 17.61 -14.41 -21.30
C ILE A 97 18.83 -15.29 -21.04
N LEU A 98 18.76 -16.58 -21.39
CA LEU A 98 19.90 -17.50 -21.29
C LEU A 98 21.04 -17.11 -22.24
N ASP A 99 20.72 -16.49 -23.38
CA ASP A 99 21.68 -15.89 -24.31
C ASP A 99 22.22 -14.53 -23.83
N GLY A 100 21.88 -14.11 -22.61
CA GLY A 100 22.39 -12.88 -22.01
C GLY A 100 21.71 -11.61 -22.52
N LYS A 101 20.46 -11.69 -23.00
CA LYS A 101 19.69 -10.54 -23.47
C LYS A 101 18.46 -10.27 -22.61
N VAL A 102 18.14 -8.99 -22.47
CA VAL A 102 16.86 -8.53 -21.95
C VAL A 102 16.16 -7.82 -23.10
N TRP A 103 15.09 -8.45 -23.59
CA TRP A 103 14.34 -7.95 -24.74
C TRP A 103 15.22 -7.93 -26.01
N GLU A 104 15.62 -6.77 -26.52
CA GLU A 104 16.53 -6.62 -27.67
C GLU A 104 17.96 -6.23 -27.27
N PHE A 105 18.20 -5.96 -25.98
CA PHE A 105 19.44 -5.40 -25.47
C PHE A 105 20.30 -6.43 -24.74
N ASP A 106 21.62 -6.25 -24.78
CA ASP A 106 22.54 -7.05 -23.97
C ASP A 106 22.32 -6.77 -22.48
N ALA A 107 22.30 -7.83 -21.66
CA ALA A 107 22.13 -7.79 -20.22
C ALA A 107 23.39 -7.26 -19.53
N THR A 108 23.67 -5.97 -19.72
CA THR A 108 24.81 -5.28 -19.12
C THR A 108 24.50 -4.78 -17.71
N GLN A 109 25.55 -4.59 -16.90
CA GLN A 109 25.43 -3.97 -15.58
C GLN A 109 24.70 -2.62 -15.65
N THR A 110 25.01 -1.80 -16.65
CA THR A 110 24.35 -0.50 -16.87
C THR A 110 22.86 -0.67 -17.09
N LEU A 111 22.45 -1.55 -18.02
CA LEU A 111 21.03 -1.77 -18.32
C LEU A 111 20.26 -2.24 -17.07
N LEU A 112 20.77 -3.25 -16.37
CA LEU A 112 20.09 -3.78 -15.17
C LEU A 112 20.03 -2.76 -14.03
N THR A 113 21.08 -1.95 -13.86
CA THR A 113 21.10 -0.86 -12.87
C THR A 113 20.08 0.21 -13.24
N THR A 114 19.95 0.56 -14.53
CA THR A 114 18.94 1.51 -15.01
C THR A 114 17.52 0.99 -14.76
N ILE A 115 17.25 -0.30 -15.03
CA ILE A 115 15.93 -0.90 -14.75
C ILE A 115 15.60 -0.82 -13.26
N ILE A 116 16.54 -1.18 -12.37
CA ILE A 116 16.32 -1.06 -10.92
C ILE A 116 16.10 0.39 -10.50
N ALA A 117 16.87 1.34 -11.05
CA ALA A 117 16.70 2.76 -10.74
C ALA A 117 15.32 3.29 -11.17
N LEU A 118 14.80 2.85 -12.32
CA LEU A 118 13.45 3.19 -12.77
C LEU A 118 12.39 2.61 -11.84
N MET A 119 12.54 1.37 -11.40
CA MET A 119 11.61 0.72 -10.46
C MET A 119 11.69 1.28 -9.03
N ALA A 120 12.82 1.88 -8.65
CA ALA A 120 12.96 2.55 -7.36
C ALA A 120 12.03 3.77 -7.24
N ILE A 121 11.74 4.48 -8.34
CA ILE A 121 10.87 5.67 -8.34
C ILE A 121 9.48 5.36 -7.75
N PRO A 122 8.66 4.48 -8.35
CA PRO A 122 7.36 4.09 -7.79
C PRO A 122 7.48 3.39 -6.43
N THR A 123 8.57 2.64 -6.17
CA THR A 123 8.82 2.02 -4.85
C THR A 123 8.91 3.08 -3.76
N PHE A 124 9.72 4.13 -3.95
CA PHE A 124 9.84 5.22 -2.98
C PHE A 124 8.57 6.04 -2.89
N MET A 125 7.79 6.17 -3.96
CA MET A 125 6.51 6.88 -3.93
C MET A 125 5.49 6.26 -2.95
N ILE A 126 5.57 4.95 -2.68
CA ILE A 126 4.75 4.30 -1.64
C ILE A 126 5.00 4.97 -0.28
N VAL A 127 6.27 5.11 0.10
CA VAL A 127 6.68 5.69 1.40
C VAL A 127 6.55 7.21 1.40
N LEU A 128 6.95 7.88 0.32
CA LEU A 128 6.89 9.34 0.21
C LEU A 128 5.44 9.86 0.24
N SER A 129 4.49 9.10 -0.28
CA SER A 129 3.07 9.50 -0.26
C SER A 129 2.50 9.61 1.15
N THR A 130 3.02 8.83 2.12
CA THR A 130 2.55 8.85 3.52
C THR A 130 3.37 9.79 4.41
N THR A 131 4.66 9.90 4.14
CA THR A 131 5.62 10.64 4.99
C THR A 131 5.72 12.13 4.64
N LEU A 132 5.61 12.52 3.37
CA LEU A 132 5.75 13.92 2.97
C LEU A 132 4.59 14.81 3.45
N PRO A 133 4.84 16.09 3.76
CA PRO A 133 3.79 17.09 3.97
C PRO A 133 2.86 17.17 2.75
N ALA A 134 1.57 17.50 2.98
CA ALA A 134 0.53 17.39 1.96
C ALA A 134 0.85 18.16 0.66
N ARG A 135 1.44 19.35 0.76
CA ARG A 135 1.82 20.16 -0.41
C ARG A 135 2.93 19.49 -1.24
N ALA A 136 3.98 19.01 -0.58
CA ALA A 136 5.09 18.30 -1.24
C ALA A 136 4.61 16.98 -1.84
N SER A 137 3.89 16.16 -1.06
CA SER A 137 3.31 14.89 -1.52
C SER A 137 2.45 15.09 -2.77
N ARG A 138 1.59 16.12 -2.79
CA ARG A 138 0.75 16.44 -3.96
C ARG A 138 1.60 16.77 -5.19
N LEU A 139 2.60 17.64 -5.08
CA LEU A 139 3.43 18.03 -6.21
C LEU A 139 4.24 16.84 -6.74
N THR A 140 4.90 16.09 -5.85
CA THR A 140 5.70 14.92 -6.22
C THR A 140 4.83 13.86 -6.91
N ASN A 141 3.63 13.58 -6.40
CA ASN A 141 2.70 12.64 -7.04
C ASN A 141 2.30 13.06 -8.45
N LEU A 142 2.00 14.36 -8.67
CA LEU A 142 1.66 14.86 -10.00
C LEU A 142 2.84 14.74 -10.98
N VAL A 143 4.03 15.16 -10.56
CA VAL A 143 5.23 15.12 -11.42
C VAL A 143 5.60 13.68 -11.76
N VAL A 144 5.73 12.82 -10.74
CA VAL A 144 6.20 11.44 -10.94
C VAL A 144 5.19 10.61 -11.73
N ALA A 145 3.89 10.72 -11.43
CA ALA A 145 2.88 10.00 -12.21
C ALA A 145 2.85 10.48 -13.68
N SER A 146 3.07 11.76 -13.94
CA SER A 146 3.14 12.28 -15.32
C SER A 146 4.34 11.73 -16.09
N VAL A 147 5.50 11.59 -15.43
CA VAL A 147 6.73 11.02 -16.04
C VAL A 147 6.60 9.51 -16.24
N GLN A 148 5.89 8.81 -15.36
CA GLN A 148 5.68 7.36 -15.46
C GLN A 148 4.73 6.97 -16.60
N ILE A 149 3.83 7.85 -17.07
CA ILE A 149 2.92 7.54 -18.18
C ILE A 149 3.65 7.23 -19.50
N PRO A 150 4.58 8.06 -20.00
CA PRO A 150 5.34 7.70 -21.21
C PRO A 150 6.23 6.47 -20.99
N TYR A 151 6.73 6.25 -19.77
CA TYR A 151 7.44 5.01 -19.42
C TYR A 151 6.52 3.79 -19.54
N ALA A 152 5.29 3.85 -19.01
CA ALA A 152 4.26 2.82 -19.18
C ALA A 152 4.03 2.50 -20.65
N ALA A 153 3.84 3.56 -21.47
CA ALA A 153 3.53 3.45 -22.88
C ALA A 153 4.64 2.79 -23.70
N PHE A 154 5.89 2.81 -23.23
CA PHE A 154 7.01 2.13 -23.88
C PHE A 154 6.76 0.62 -24.03
N ASN A 155 5.99 0.00 -23.12
CA ASN A 155 5.62 -1.42 -23.22
C ASN A 155 4.86 -1.77 -24.52
N LEU A 156 4.23 -0.80 -25.20
CA LEU A 156 3.59 -1.02 -26.51
C LEU A 156 4.59 -1.37 -27.61
N ALA A 157 5.88 -1.07 -27.43
CA ALA A 157 6.93 -1.49 -28.35
C ALA A 157 7.10 -3.03 -28.38
N GLY A 158 6.46 -3.78 -27.45
CA GLY A 158 6.50 -5.25 -27.34
C GLY A 158 6.05 -6.07 -28.54
N GLY A 159 5.46 -5.44 -29.56
CA GLY A 159 5.35 -5.90 -30.96
C GLY A 159 4.57 -7.17 -31.27
N THR A 160 4.76 -8.25 -30.51
CA THR A 160 4.30 -9.61 -30.84
C THR A 160 3.16 -10.12 -29.97
N TRP A 161 2.86 -9.45 -28.85
CA TRP A 161 1.77 -9.82 -27.91
C TRP A 161 0.89 -8.61 -27.56
N PRO A 162 0.12 -8.07 -28.52
CA PRO A 162 -0.58 -6.79 -28.37
C PRO A 162 -1.66 -6.80 -27.28
N PHE A 163 -2.37 -7.91 -27.08
CA PHE A 163 -3.37 -8.00 -26.00
C PHE A 163 -2.71 -8.00 -24.62
N TYR A 164 -1.59 -8.70 -24.47
CA TYR A 164 -0.84 -8.77 -23.22
C TYR A 164 -0.27 -7.40 -22.83
N TYR A 165 0.53 -6.82 -23.72
CA TYR A 165 1.16 -5.52 -23.48
C TYR A 165 0.15 -4.38 -23.47
N GLY A 166 -0.85 -4.43 -24.35
CA GLY A 166 -1.93 -3.43 -24.40
C GLY A 166 -2.77 -3.42 -23.13
N LEU A 167 -3.17 -4.60 -22.61
CA LEU A 167 -3.90 -4.67 -21.33
C LEU A 167 -3.04 -4.17 -20.17
N GLY A 168 -1.77 -4.58 -20.11
CA GLY A 168 -0.82 -4.08 -19.10
C GLY A 168 -0.74 -2.56 -19.10
N VAL A 169 -0.52 -1.96 -20.27
CA VAL A 169 -0.45 -0.50 -20.45
C VAL A 169 -1.74 0.20 -20.04
N VAL A 170 -2.92 -0.34 -20.44
CA VAL A 170 -4.20 0.26 -20.09
C VAL A 170 -4.42 0.26 -18.57
N LEU A 171 -4.14 -0.86 -17.90
CA LEU A 171 -4.29 -0.96 -16.45
C LEU A 171 -3.30 -0.03 -15.71
N GLU A 172 -2.06 0.02 -16.18
CA GLU A 172 -1.00 0.81 -15.56
C GLU A 172 -1.25 2.31 -15.73
N VAL A 173 -1.55 2.76 -16.95
CA VAL A 173 -1.93 4.15 -17.23
C VAL A 173 -3.21 4.50 -16.48
N GLY A 174 -4.17 3.57 -16.37
CA GLY A 174 -5.37 3.76 -15.56
C GLY A 174 -5.07 4.06 -14.08
N LEU A 175 -4.15 3.31 -13.47
CA LEU A 175 -3.69 3.56 -12.10
C LEU A 175 -2.92 4.89 -11.98
N LEU A 176 -2.07 5.23 -12.95
CA LEU A 176 -1.35 6.51 -12.96
C LEU A 176 -2.30 7.71 -13.11
N VAL A 177 -3.32 7.61 -13.96
CA VAL A 177 -4.38 8.61 -14.09
C VAL A 177 -5.20 8.72 -12.81
N LEU A 178 -5.47 7.59 -12.13
CA LEU A 178 -6.12 7.61 -10.82
C LEU A 178 -5.26 8.36 -9.78
N ILE A 179 -3.95 8.12 -9.75
CA ILE A 179 -3.00 8.85 -8.89
C ILE A 179 -3.04 10.35 -9.20
N LEU A 180 -2.97 10.73 -10.48
CA LEU A 180 -3.08 12.13 -10.91
C LEU A 180 -4.39 12.76 -10.44
N ARG A 181 -5.52 12.06 -10.60
CA ARG A 181 -6.84 12.53 -10.15
C ARG A 181 -6.86 12.74 -8.63
N MET A 182 -6.42 11.75 -7.85
CA MET A 182 -6.39 11.83 -6.38
C MET A 182 -5.51 12.99 -5.89
N ALA A 183 -4.35 13.19 -6.51
CA ALA A 183 -3.47 14.30 -6.18
C ALA A 183 -4.06 15.65 -6.62
N ALA A 184 -4.69 15.72 -7.80
CA ALA A 184 -5.28 16.94 -8.33
C ALA A 184 -6.46 17.43 -7.49
N THR A 185 -7.38 16.53 -7.12
CA THR A 185 -8.59 16.81 -6.34
C THR A 185 -8.36 16.86 -4.83
N TRP A 186 -7.10 16.81 -4.39
CA TRP A 186 -6.77 16.90 -2.97
C TRP A 186 -7.31 18.22 -2.38
N PRO A 187 -8.15 18.17 -1.32
CA PRO A 187 -8.68 19.37 -0.68
C PRO A 187 -7.56 20.33 -0.26
N LYS A 188 -7.67 21.59 -0.68
CA LYS A 188 -6.80 22.66 -0.19
C LYS A 188 -7.38 23.15 1.14
N ALA A 189 -6.51 23.47 2.10
CA ALA A 189 -6.96 24.22 3.29
C ALA A 189 -7.54 25.56 2.83
N ALA A 190 -8.72 25.90 3.34
CA ALA A 190 -9.37 27.18 3.13
C ALA A 190 -8.61 28.31 3.83
#